data_AF-A0AA46QH54-F1
#
_entry.id   AF-A0AA46QH54-F1
#
_cell.length_a   1.000
_cell.length_b   1.000
_cell.length_c   1.000
_cell.angle_alpha   90.00
_cell.angle_beta   90.00
_cell.angle_gamma   90.00
#
_symmetry.space_group_name_H-M   'P 1'
#
loop_
_entity.id
_entity.type
_entity.pdbx_description
1 polymer ?
#
loop_
_entity_poly.entity_id
_entity_poly.type
_entity_poly.pdbx_seq_one_letter_code
_entity_poly.pdbx_strand_id
1 'polypeptide(L)'
;MSKRQVLLIVNTASKCGFTPQFEGLEALYQQYKEQGLVVIGFPCNQFGAQDPGTNEEIGAFCQKNYGVSFPMMAKIDVNGKDAHPIFDWLKDQKGGLLTDGIKWNFTKFLIGTDGKVIDRYAPTTKPDALKADIEQALAAK
;
A
#
# COMPACT_ATOMS: atom_id res chain seq x y z
N MET A 1 9.21 24.27 -0.36
CA MET A 1 9.24 23.44 0.86
C MET A 1 8.45 22.17 0.56
N SER A 2 9.07 20.98 0.62
CA SER A 2 8.31 19.74 0.42
C SER A 2 7.30 19.61 1.57
N LYS A 3 6.02 19.40 1.26
CA LYS A 3 5.03 19.03 2.27
C LYS A 3 5.52 17.75 2.96
N ARG A 4 5.56 17.74 4.29
CA ARG A 4 5.78 16.52 5.05
C ARG A 4 4.59 15.59 4.80
N GLN A 5 4.88 14.36 4.40
CA GLN A 5 3.86 13.38 4.04
C GLN A 5 4.06 12.10 4.82
N VAL A 6 2.95 11.53 5.28
CA VAL A 6 2.88 10.16 5.78
C VAL A 6 2.48 9.29 4.60
N LEU A 7 3.22 8.21 4.35
CA LEU A 7 2.95 7.33 3.22
C LEU A 7 2.35 6.00 3.70
N LEU A 8 1.29 5.55 3.05
CA LEU A 8 0.76 4.20 3.19
C LEU A 8 1.00 3.44 1.88
N ILE A 9 2.07 2.66 1.82
CA ILE A 9 2.44 1.87 0.65
C ILE A 9 1.74 0.51 0.71
N VAL A 10 1.06 0.11 -0.37
CA VAL A 10 0.27 -1.13 -0.43
C VAL A 10 0.59 -1.90 -1.69
N ASN A 11 0.91 -3.20 -1.61
CA ASN A 11 0.89 -4.06 -2.80
C ASN A 11 -0.55 -4.50 -3.09
N THR A 12 -1.05 -4.30 -4.30
CA THR A 12 -2.47 -4.46 -4.62
C THR A 12 -2.73 -5.52 -5.69
N ALA A 13 -3.96 -6.00 -5.78
CA ALA A 13 -4.44 -6.85 -6.87
C ALA A 13 -5.93 -6.65 -7.16
N SER A 14 -6.33 -6.73 -8.43
CA SER A 14 -7.71 -6.52 -8.88
C SER A 14 -8.64 -7.73 -8.67
N LYS A 15 -8.10 -8.95 -8.64
CA LYS A 15 -8.89 -10.20 -8.57
C LYS A 15 -8.60 -11.01 -7.31
N CYS A 16 -8.51 -10.32 -6.17
CA CYS A 16 -8.20 -10.91 -4.87
C CYS A 16 -9.41 -10.87 -3.93
N GLY A 17 -9.52 -11.81 -2.99
CA GLY A 17 -10.54 -11.76 -1.93
C GLY A 17 -10.42 -10.52 -1.03
N PHE A 18 -9.27 -9.85 -1.04
CA PHE A 18 -9.04 -8.59 -0.32
C PHE A 18 -9.23 -7.34 -1.18
N THR A 19 -9.57 -7.48 -2.46
CA THR A 19 -9.83 -6.33 -3.35
C THR A 19 -10.87 -5.34 -2.80
N PRO A 20 -11.93 -5.75 -2.06
CA PRO A 20 -12.82 -4.79 -1.40
C PRO A 20 -12.14 -3.83 -0.41
N GLN A 21 -10.90 -4.10 0.04
CA GLN A 21 -10.16 -3.16 0.87
C GLN A 21 -9.79 -1.86 0.16
N PHE A 22 -9.86 -1.79 -1.18
CA PHE A 22 -9.71 -0.53 -1.91
C PHE A 22 -10.66 0.56 -1.40
N GLU A 23 -11.91 0.21 -1.05
CA GLU A 23 -12.88 1.17 -0.49
C GLU A 23 -12.39 1.77 0.83
N GLY A 24 -11.85 0.93 1.72
CA GLY A 24 -11.31 1.38 2.99
C GLY A 24 -10.03 2.21 2.83
N LEU A 25 -9.16 1.84 1.87
CA LEU A 25 -7.95 2.60 1.55
C LEU A 25 -8.30 3.97 0.95
N GLU A 26 -9.28 4.02 0.06
CA GLU A 26 -9.79 5.26 -0.50
C GLU A 26 -10.44 6.14 0.57
N ALA A 27 -11.23 5.56 1.48
CA ALA A 27 -11.81 6.30 2.59
C ALA A 27 -10.74 6.93 3.50
N LEU A 28 -9.70 6.18 3.86
CA LEU A 28 -8.55 6.74 4.60
C LEU A 28 -7.88 7.87 3.82
N TYR A 29 -7.63 7.66 2.53
CA TYR A 29 -6.99 8.67 1.69
C TYR A 29 -7.82 9.96 1.65
N GLN A 30 -9.12 9.87 1.37
CA GLN A 30 -10.01 11.04 1.38
C GLN A 30 -10.03 11.74 2.73
N GLN A 31 -10.06 10.98 3.83
CA GLN A 31 -10.14 11.53 5.18
C GLN A 31 -8.86 12.31 5.57
N TYR A 32 -7.68 11.83 5.20
CA TYR A 32 -6.41 12.36 5.71
C TYR A 32 -5.49 12.99 4.65
N LYS A 33 -5.82 12.98 3.35
CA LYS A 33 -4.96 13.54 2.29
C LYS A 33 -4.63 15.02 2.49
N GLU A 34 -5.57 15.81 2.99
CA GLU A 34 -5.35 17.24 3.27
C GLU A 34 -4.43 17.46 4.46
N GLN A 35 -4.38 16.50 5.37
CA GLN A 35 -3.52 16.48 6.55
C GLN A 35 -2.12 15.95 6.25
N GLY A 36 -1.91 15.34 5.07
CA GLY A 36 -0.60 14.88 4.60
C GLY A 36 -0.48 13.37 4.37
N LEU A 37 -1.55 12.59 4.47
CA LEU A 37 -1.51 11.16 4.10
C LEU A 37 -1.46 11.01 2.58
N VAL A 38 -0.60 10.12 2.09
CA VAL A 38 -0.61 9.65 0.71
C VAL A 38 -0.64 8.13 0.72
N VAL A 39 -1.73 7.57 0.19
CA VAL A 39 -1.80 6.13 -0.09
C VAL A 39 -1.17 5.87 -1.46
N ILE A 40 -0.37 4.82 -1.61
CA ILE A 40 0.25 4.47 -2.89
C ILE A 40 0.04 2.98 -3.15
N GLY A 41 -0.69 2.67 -4.20
CA GLY A 41 -0.91 1.29 -4.65
C GLY A 41 0.16 0.84 -5.63
N PHE A 42 0.75 -0.32 -5.39
CA PHE A 42 1.66 -1.01 -6.30
C PHE A 42 1.02 -2.33 -6.74
N PRO A 43 0.44 -2.38 -7.95
CA PRO A 43 -0.08 -3.61 -8.52
C PRO A 43 0.99 -4.70 -8.55
N CYS A 44 0.62 -5.94 -8.23
CA CYS A 44 1.53 -7.08 -8.23
C CYS A 44 0.81 -8.36 -8.65
N ASN A 45 1.43 -9.12 -9.55
CA ASN A 45 0.85 -10.36 -10.07
C ASN A 45 1.45 -11.64 -9.44
N GLN A 46 2.37 -11.51 -8.48
CA GLN A 46 3.10 -12.64 -7.89
C GLN A 46 2.24 -13.53 -6.99
N PHE A 47 1.05 -13.06 -6.57
CA PHE A 47 0.18 -13.77 -5.64
C PHE A 47 -1.09 -14.26 -6.36
N GLY A 48 -1.10 -15.55 -6.68
CA GLY A 48 -2.24 -16.22 -7.33
C GLY A 48 -2.56 -15.69 -8.74
N ALA A 49 -1.63 -14.99 -9.40
CA ALA A 49 -1.85 -14.34 -10.69
C ALA A 49 -3.11 -13.45 -10.73
N GLN A 50 -3.37 -12.73 -9.63
CA GLN A 50 -4.60 -11.97 -9.40
C GLN A 50 -4.59 -10.55 -10.00
N ASP A 51 -3.54 -10.16 -10.72
CA ASP A 51 -3.45 -8.86 -11.42
C ASP A 51 -2.73 -8.97 -12.78
N PRO A 52 -3.24 -9.80 -13.72
CA PRO A 52 -2.53 -10.12 -14.97
C PRO A 52 -2.59 -9.00 -16.01
N GLY A 53 -3.53 -8.05 -15.89
CA GLY A 53 -3.78 -6.99 -16.87
C GLY A 53 -2.65 -5.95 -16.98
N THR A 54 -2.77 -5.04 -17.96
CA THR A 54 -1.83 -3.92 -18.13
C THR A 54 -2.03 -2.86 -17.05
N ASN A 55 -1.09 -1.91 -16.94
CA ASN A 55 -1.19 -0.82 -15.97
C ASN A 55 -2.48 0.01 -16.17
N GLU A 56 -2.86 0.22 -17.44
CA GLU A 56 -4.07 0.96 -17.83
C GLU A 56 -5.33 0.20 -17.42
N GLU A 57 -5.39 -1.11 -17.69
CA GLU A 57 -6.52 -1.96 -17.31
C GLU A 57 -6.71 -2.02 -15.78
N ILE A 58 -5.60 -2.13 -15.05
CA ILE A 58 -5.62 -2.18 -13.58
C ILE A 58 -6.09 -0.84 -12.99
N GLY A 59 -5.55 0.28 -13.49
CA GLY A 59 -5.97 1.61 -13.07
C GLY A 59 -7.45 1.86 -13.34
N ALA A 60 -7.91 1.54 -14.55
CA ALA A 60 -9.32 1.66 -14.93
C ALA A 60 -10.22 0.77 -14.07
N PHE A 61 -9.79 -0.45 -13.73
CA PHE A 61 -10.53 -1.33 -12.83
C PHE A 61 -10.68 -0.72 -11.43
N CYS A 62 -9.59 -0.24 -10.83
CA CYS A 62 -9.60 0.34 -9.49
C CYS A 62 -10.47 1.59 -9.42
N GLN A 63 -10.38 2.46 -10.43
CA GLN A 63 -11.21 3.66 -10.52
C GLN A 63 -12.69 3.32 -10.72
N LYS A 64 -13.01 2.47 -11.70
CA LYS A 64 -14.40 2.15 -12.08
C LYS A 64 -15.17 1.42 -10.97
N ASN A 65 -14.52 0.49 -10.27
CA ASN A 65 -15.20 -0.38 -9.30
C ASN A 65 -15.11 0.12 -7.85
N TYR A 66 -14.09 0.90 -7.52
CA TYR A 66 -13.82 1.30 -6.13
C TYR A 66 -13.60 2.80 -5.94
N GLY A 67 -13.66 3.61 -7.02
CA GLY A 67 -13.49 5.05 -6.93
C GLY A 67 -12.08 5.48 -6.50
N VAL A 68 -11.08 4.59 -6.65
CA VAL A 68 -9.70 4.86 -6.22
C VAL A 68 -9.18 6.13 -6.89
N SER A 69 -8.74 7.07 -6.06
CA SER A 69 -8.17 8.36 -6.48
C SER A 69 -6.76 8.60 -5.94
N PHE A 70 -6.27 7.72 -5.06
CA PHE A 70 -4.87 7.72 -4.67
C PHE A 70 -3.96 7.20 -5.81
N PRO A 71 -2.67 7.58 -5.83
CA PRO A 71 -1.73 7.13 -6.84
C PRO A 71 -1.63 5.60 -6.97
N MET A 72 -1.90 5.11 -8.18
CA MET A 72 -1.62 3.74 -8.60
C MET A 72 -0.37 3.74 -9.47
N MET A 73 0.67 3.03 -9.03
CA MET A 73 1.94 2.92 -9.74
C MET A 73 1.88 1.84 -10.82
N ALA A 74 2.93 1.76 -11.64
CA ALA A 74 3.11 0.64 -12.55
C ALA A 74 3.21 -0.68 -11.77
N LYS A 75 2.75 -1.77 -12.40
CA LYS A 75 2.86 -3.12 -11.85
C LYS A 75 4.32 -3.50 -11.66
N ILE A 76 4.63 -4.05 -10.49
CA ILE A 76 5.98 -4.45 -10.09
C ILE A 76 5.98 -5.80 -9.37
N ASP A 77 7.16 -6.40 -9.31
CA ASP A 77 7.46 -7.52 -8.43
C ASP A 77 7.89 -7.01 -7.05
N VAL A 78 7.43 -7.70 -5.99
CA VAL A 78 7.69 -7.32 -4.58
C VAL A 78 8.56 -8.35 -3.84
N ASN A 79 8.72 -9.53 -4.43
CA ASN A 79 9.54 -10.64 -3.93
C ASN A 79 10.50 -11.16 -5.01
N GLY A 80 11.53 -11.88 -4.56
CA GLY A 80 12.49 -12.53 -5.44
C GLY A 80 13.59 -11.58 -5.93
N LYS A 81 14.43 -12.10 -6.84
CA LYS A 81 15.61 -11.38 -7.38
C LYS A 81 15.26 -10.13 -8.20
N ASP A 82 14.03 -10.07 -8.71
CA ASP A 82 13.53 -8.99 -9.56
C ASP A 82 12.59 -8.05 -8.76
N ALA A 83 12.56 -8.18 -7.43
CA ALA A 83 11.77 -7.29 -6.58
C ALA A 83 12.20 -5.84 -6.80
N HIS A 84 11.22 -4.94 -6.84
CA HIS A 84 11.49 -3.52 -6.96
C HIS A 84 12.24 -3.03 -5.70
N PRO A 85 13.28 -2.18 -5.85
CA PRO A 85 14.12 -1.74 -4.72
C PRO A 85 13.35 -1.15 -3.53
N ILE A 86 12.20 -0.51 -3.79
CA ILE A 86 11.34 0.00 -2.72
C ILE A 86 10.80 -1.12 -1.81
N PHE A 87 10.41 -2.26 -2.37
CA PHE A 87 9.89 -3.38 -1.59
C PHE A 87 11.01 -4.14 -0.88
N ASP A 88 12.20 -4.24 -1.48
CA ASP A 88 13.37 -4.77 -0.77
C ASP A 88 13.73 -3.92 0.43
N TRP A 89 13.76 -2.60 0.27
CA TRP A 89 13.99 -1.67 1.39
C TRP A 89 12.87 -1.77 2.44
N LEU A 90 11.60 -1.81 2.06
CA LEU A 90 10.49 -1.94 3.02
C LEU A 90 10.58 -3.25 3.83
N LYS A 91 10.91 -4.36 3.18
CA LYS A 91 11.09 -5.66 3.84
C LYS A 91 12.30 -5.67 4.79
N ASP A 92 13.38 -5.00 4.43
CA ASP A 92 14.57 -4.83 5.29
C ASP A 92 14.23 -4.00 6.54
N GLN A 93 13.49 -2.90 6.38
CA GLN A 93 13.11 -2.04 7.50
C GLN A 93 12.09 -2.69 8.44
N LYS A 94 11.13 -3.45 7.89
CA LYS A 94 10.09 -4.17 8.64
C LYS A 94 9.84 -5.56 8.05
N GLY A 95 10.73 -6.48 8.38
CA GLY A 95 10.63 -7.89 8.01
C GLY A 95 9.50 -8.63 8.74
N GLY A 96 9.15 -9.81 8.25
CA GLY A 96 8.29 -10.75 8.98
C GLY A 96 9.10 -11.57 9.98
N LEU A 97 8.42 -12.20 10.94
CA LEU A 97 9.05 -12.95 12.05
C LEU A 97 9.89 -14.15 11.61
N LEU A 98 9.54 -14.78 10.48
CA LEU A 98 10.19 -16.00 9.97
C LEU A 98 10.90 -15.77 8.62
N THR A 99 10.28 -14.96 7.75
CA THR A 99 10.89 -14.47 6.52
C THR A 99 10.43 -13.04 6.30
N ASP A 100 11.27 -12.26 5.64
CA ASP A 100 11.01 -10.86 5.25
C ASP A 100 10.01 -10.73 4.09
N GLY A 101 9.91 -11.75 3.22
CA GLY A 101 9.04 -11.75 2.03
C GLY A 101 7.59 -11.32 2.27
N ILE A 102 7.01 -10.62 1.29
CA ILE A 102 5.59 -10.28 1.25
C ILE A 102 4.78 -11.58 1.10
N LYS A 103 3.79 -11.79 1.96
CA LYS A 103 3.06 -13.06 2.03
C LYS A 103 1.86 -13.13 1.11
N TRP A 104 1.22 -11.98 0.84
CA TRP A 104 0.05 -11.91 -0.03
C TRP A 104 -0.22 -10.47 -0.50
N ASN A 105 -1.22 -10.32 -1.37
CA ASN A 105 -1.81 -9.04 -1.74
C ASN A 105 -2.31 -8.27 -0.51
N PHE A 106 -2.29 -6.95 -0.59
CA PHE A 106 -2.72 -6.00 0.45
C PHE A 106 -1.87 -6.01 1.72
N THR A 107 -0.57 -6.32 1.64
CA THR A 107 0.36 -5.95 2.71
C THR A 107 0.54 -4.43 2.67
N LYS A 108 0.55 -3.77 3.83
CA LYS A 108 0.73 -2.32 3.92
C LYS A 108 1.97 -1.95 4.72
N PHE A 109 2.59 -0.83 4.39
CA PHE A 109 3.66 -0.22 5.16
C PHE A 109 3.31 1.24 5.43
N LEU A 110 3.38 1.66 6.70
CA LEU A 110 3.22 3.06 7.08
C LEU A 110 4.59 3.69 7.26
N ILE A 111 4.82 4.81 6.57
CA ILE A 111 6.07 5.56 6.62
C ILE A 111 5.79 6.94 7.19
N GLY A 112 6.57 7.32 8.20
CA GLY A 112 6.47 8.62 8.84
C GLY A 112 7.02 9.75 7.98
N THR A 113 6.79 10.99 8.43
CA THR A 113 7.26 12.20 7.74
C THR A 113 8.79 12.34 7.72
N ASP A 114 9.49 11.58 8.57
CA ASP A 114 10.96 11.46 8.62
C ASP A 114 11.52 10.38 7.68
N GLY A 115 10.65 9.72 6.91
CA GLY A 115 11.03 8.66 5.96
C GLY A 115 11.24 7.28 6.59
N LYS A 116 11.04 7.12 7.91
CA LYS A 116 11.18 5.81 8.56
C LYS A 116 9.92 4.99 8.42
N VAL A 117 10.08 3.69 8.23
CA VAL A 117 8.98 2.73 8.25
C VAL A 117 8.53 2.53 9.70
N ILE A 118 7.34 3.04 10.01
CA ILE A 118 6.72 2.94 11.34
C ILE A 118 6.31 1.49 11.59
N ASP A 119 5.54 0.93 10.65
CA ASP A 119 5.02 -0.44 10.80
C ASP A 119 4.68 -1.11 9.46
N ARG A 120 4.49 -2.43 9.52
CA ARG A 120 4.03 -3.32 8.45
C ARG A 120 2.77 -4.07 8.88
N TYR A 121 1.73 -3.98 8.07
CA TYR A 121 0.42 -4.58 8.35
C TYR A 121 0.15 -5.75 7.44
N ALA A 122 -0.40 -6.82 8.02
CA ALA A 122 -0.76 -8.03 7.30
C ALA A 122 -1.88 -7.76 6.26
N PRO A 123 -1.99 -8.60 5.22
CA PRO A 123 -3.12 -8.63 4.27
C PRO A 123 -4.49 -8.55 4.93
N THR A 124 -4.67 -9.24 6.05
CA THR A 124 -5.92 -9.35 6.81
C THR A 124 -6.23 -8.12 7.67
N THR A 125 -5.25 -7.24 7.93
CA THR A 125 -5.48 -5.99 8.65
C THR A 125 -6.33 -5.07 7.76
N LYS A 126 -7.56 -4.79 8.23
CA LYS A 126 -8.50 -3.91 7.53
C LYS A 126 -8.00 -2.45 7.57
N PRO A 127 -8.28 -1.63 6.53
CA PRO A 127 -7.85 -0.23 6.50
C PRO A 127 -8.32 0.58 7.71
N ASP A 128 -9.56 0.37 8.19
CA ASP A 128 -10.10 1.10 9.35
C ASP A 128 -9.26 0.94 10.63
N ALA A 129 -8.60 -0.22 10.80
CA ALA A 129 -7.73 -0.48 11.94
C ALA A 129 -6.43 0.35 11.91
N LEU A 130 -6.10 0.99 10.79
CA LEU A 130 -4.89 1.80 10.62
C LEU A 130 -5.07 3.26 11.07
N LYS A 131 -6.31 3.69 11.37
CA LYS A 131 -6.63 5.10 11.65
C LYS A 131 -5.79 5.69 12.78
N ALA A 132 -5.69 4.99 13.91
CA ALA A 132 -4.94 5.46 15.07
C ALA A 132 -3.44 5.66 14.74
N ASP A 133 -2.84 4.70 14.02
CA ASP A 133 -1.43 4.76 13.65
C ASP A 133 -1.17 5.89 12.63
N ILE A 134 -2.10 6.09 11.69
CA ILE A 134 -2.06 7.19 10.73
C ILE A 134 -2.17 8.54 11.44
N GLU A 135 -3.12 8.70 12.36
CA GLU A 135 -3.31 9.93 13.14
C GLU A 135 -2.07 10.25 13.98
N GLN A 136 -1.49 9.23 14.62
CA GLN A 136 -0.24 9.38 15.36
C GLN A 136 0.91 9.80 14.44
N ALA A 137 1.05 9.18 13.27
CA ALA A 137 2.09 9.51 12.31
C ALA A 137 1.95 10.95 11.75
N LEU A 138 0.71 11.40 11.53
CA LEU A 138 0.40 12.76 11.05
C LEU A 138 0.66 13.83 12.13
N ALA A 139 0.45 13.48 13.41
CA ALA A 139 0.71 14.37 14.53
C ALA A 139 2.21 14.49 14.90
N ALA A 140 3.03 13.53 14.46
CA ALA A 140 4.48 13.53 14.71
C ALA A 140 5.19 14.66 13.93
N LYS A 141 5.91 15.50 14.68
CA LYS A 141 6.72 16.63 14.15
C LYS A 141 8.14 16.23 13.83
#